data_AF-A0A951S9E1-F1
#
_entry.id   AF-A0A951S9E1-F1
#
_cell.length_a   1.000
_cell.length_b   1.000
_cell.length_c   1.000
_cell.angle_alpha   90.00
_cell.angle_beta   90.00
_cell.angle_gamma   90.00
#
_symmetry.space_group_name_H-M   'P 1'
#
loop_
_entity.id
_entity.type
_entity.pdbx_description
1 polymer ?
#
loop_
_entity_poly.entity_id
_entity_poly.type
_entity_poly.pdbx_seq_one_letter_code
_entity_poly.pdbx_strand_id
1 'polypeptide(L)'
;MLQFAYTCSVPFRFFMRDERFKLITIESDFGAGKQGAAQGPGALINELKSRNFNFIELNNPIQIHPLPSSEDGITPFGKHIAENRKLQETICTAIETILSNNSIPFILSGDHSNANGTISGVKNYFSDKRIGVIWIDAHADIHSPYTTPSGNMHGMPLAALLGINNVLVQKNNPKEISKMEWENLKQVGSKKIEPKILPSDLVYIALRSTEEEEENIIAKQNIKAFRPEEIASLGIVQVL
;
A
#
# COMPACT_ATOMS: atom_id res chain seq x y z
N MET A 1 14.00 2.23 -0.68
CA MET A 1 15.24 2.44 -1.45
C MET A 1 14.83 2.70 -2.89
N LEU A 2 14.90 3.94 -3.36
CA LEU A 2 14.70 4.28 -4.78
C LEU A 2 16.00 4.88 -5.30
N GLN A 3 16.58 4.28 -6.34
CA GLN A 3 17.63 4.87 -7.16
C GLN A 3 17.13 4.95 -8.60
N PHE A 4 17.08 6.16 -9.14
CA PHE A 4 17.01 6.38 -10.58
C PHE A 4 18.36 6.97 -11.02
N ALA A 5 19.01 6.31 -11.98
CA ALA A 5 20.11 6.89 -12.73
C ALA A 5 19.60 7.21 -14.14
N TYR A 6 19.61 8.49 -14.51
CA TYR A 6 19.51 8.93 -15.90
C TYR A 6 20.79 9.69 -16.23
N THR A 7 21.53 9.23 -17.23
CA THR A 7 22.53 10.04 -17.92
C THR A 7 21.90 10.56 -19.20
N CYS A 8 21.41 11.78 -19.19
CA CYS A 8 21.29 12.57 -20.40
C CYS A 8 21.37 14.05 -20.04
N SER A 9 22.41 14.71 -20.51
CA SER A 9 22.60 16.15 -20.46
C SER A 9 21.50 16.84 -21.27
N VAL A 10 20.35 17.03 -20.64
CA VAL A 10 19.29 17.92 -21.14
C VAL A 10 19.32 19.15 -20.22
N PRO A 11 19.46 20.37 -20.75
CA PRO A 11 19.39 21.57 -19.91
C PRO A 11 18.08 21.52 -19.12
N PHE A 12 18.16 21.85 -17.82
CA PHE A 12 17.05 21.93 -16.86
C PHE A 12 15.94 22.82 -17.45
N ARG A 13 15.08 22.25 -18.31
CA ARG A 13 13.86 22.88 -18.76
C ARG A 13 12.96 22.90 -17.54
N PHE A 14 12.50 24.08 -17.17
CA PHE A 14 11.42 24.27 -16.21
C PHE A 14 10.34 23.23 -16.48
N PHE A 15 10.24 22.20 -15.65
CA PHE A 15 9.04 21.39 -15.62
C PHE A 15 7.96 22.33 -15.11
N MET A 16 7.03 22.72 -15.98
CA MET A 16 5.83 23.41 -15.53
C MET A 16 5.16 22.50 -14.51
N ARG A 17 4.73 23.10 -13.40
CA ARG A 17 4.01 22.40 -12.35
C ARG A 17 2.77 21.72 -12.92
N ASP A 18 2.59 20.45 -12.61
CA ASP A 18 1.41 19.69 -12.99
C ASP A 18 0.36 19.78 -11.88
N GLU A 19 -0.58 20.71 -12.05
CA GLU A 19 -1.64 20.99 -11.08
C GLU A 19 -2.66 19.83 -10.94
N ARG A 20 -2.55 18.78 -11.77
CA ARG A 20 -3.40 17.60 -11.61
C ARG A 20 -3.03 16.82 -10.36
N PHE A 21 -1.77 16.86 -9.90
CA PHE A 21 -1.35 16.08 -8.75
C PHE A 21 -1.64 16.78 -7.42
N LYS A 22 -2.32 16.06 -6.52
CA LYS A 22 -2.50 16.49 -5.13
C LYS A 22 -1.64 15.63 -4.20
N LEU A 23 -0.66 16.26 -3.58
CA LEU A 23 0.22 15.61 -2.60
C LEU A 23 -0.56 15.28 -1.31
N ILE A 24 -0.38 14.05 -0.85
CA ILE A 24 -0.86 13.54 0.43
C ILE A 24 0.29 12.84 1.15
N THR A 25 0.45 13.12 2.44
CA THR A 25 1.37 12.40 3.33
C THR A 25 0.60 11.54 4.30
N ILE A 26 1.04 10.30 4.47
CA ILE A 26 0.50 9.37 5.47
C ILE A 26 1.65 9.04 6.43
N GLU A 27 1.70 9.75 7.54
CA GLU A 27 2.80 9.71 8.49
C GLU A 27 2.48 8.69 9.59
N SER A 28 2.50 7.41 9.20
CA SER A 28 2.21 6.28 10.07
C SER A 28 3.15 5.11 9.79
N ASP A 29 3.63 4.50 10.87
CA ASP A 29 4.34 3.21 10.91
C ASP A 29 3.61 2.19 11.80
N PHE A 30 2.29 2.36 12.01
CA PHE A 30 1.45 1.49 12.86
C PHE A 30 1.38 0.05 12.36
N GLY A 31 1.46 -0.16 11.05
CA GLY A 31 1.48 -1.49 10.47
C GLY A 31 2.87 -2.13 10.50
N ALA A 32 3.92 -1.34 10.72
CA ALA A 32 5.29 -1.83 10.79
C ALA A 32 5.65 -2.39 12.17
N GLY A 33 6.69 -3.22 12.22
CA GLY A 33 7.26 -3.71 13.48
C GLY A 33 8.32 -2.80 14.10
N LYS A 34 8.59 -1.63 13.50
CA LYS A 34 9.66 -0.69 13.89
C LYS A 34 9.21 0.74 13.66
N GLN A 35 9.65 1.63 14.55
CA GLN A 35 9.45 3.07 14.39
C GLN A 35 10.42 3.67 13.37
N GLY A 36 9.96 4.71 12.68
CA GLY A 36 10.77 5.57 11.83
C GLY A 36 10.15 5.85 10.46
N ALA A 37 9.34 4.93 9.92
CA ALA A 37 8.76 5.10 8.59
C ALA A 37 7.78 6.29 8.55
N ALA A 38 7.12 6.60 9.66
CA ALA A 38 6.25 7.77 9.78
C ALA A 38 6.98 9.11 9.48
N GLN A 39 8.30 9.18 9.66
CA GLN A 39 9.11 10.38 9.37
C GLN A 39 9.52 10.50 7.90
N GLY A 40 9.39 9.40 7.12
CA GLY A 40 9.81 9.32 5.72
C GLY A 40 9.17 10.37 4.81
N PRO A 41 7.84 10.58 4.85
CA PRO A 41 7.18 11.58 4.02
C PRO A 41 7.75 13.00 4.21
N GLY A 42 7.91 13.44 5.46
CA GLY A 42 8.48 14.75 5.79
C GLY A 42 9.93 14.89 5.33
N ALA A 43 10.76 13.86 5.55
CA ALA A 43 12.15 13.85 5.10
C ALA A 43 12.27 13.99 3.57
N LEU A 44 11.42 13.28 2.81
CA LEU A 44 11.42 13.35 1.35
C LEU A 44 10.93 14.72 0.86
N ILE A 45 9.89 15.30 1.46
CA ILE A 45 9.43 16.65 1.11
C ILE A 45 10.54 17.68 1.32
N ASN A 46 11.26 17.60 2.43
CA ASN A 46 12.37 18.51 2.71
C ASN A 46 13.48 18.41 1.67
N GLU A 47 13.83 17.19 1.25
CA GLU A 47 14.84 16.96 0.21
C GLU A 47 14.36 17.41 -1.18
N LEU A 48 13.08 17.21 -1.52
CA LEU A 48 12.52 17.72 -2.77
C LEU A 48 12.53 19.25 -2.81
N LYS A 49 12.20 19.91 -1.69
CA LYS A 49 12.28 21.37 -1.55
C LYS A 49 13.71 21.88 -1.68
N SER A 50 14.69 21.22 -1.03
CA SER A 50 16.10 21.62 -1.10
C SER A 50 16.66 21.57 -2.54
N ARG A 51 16.10 20.69 -3.37
CA ARG A 51 16.44 20.54 -4.80
C ARG A 51 15.63 21.43 -5.74
N ASN A 52 14.80 22.34 -5.22
CA ASN A 52 13.87 23.17 -6.01
C ASN A 52 12.94 22.32 -6.91
N PHE A 53 12.56 21.12 -6.46
CA PHE A 53 11.59 20.30 -7.18
C PHE A 53 10.22 20.97 -7.16
N ASN A 54 9.68 21.26 -8.34
CA ASN A 54 8.46 22.06 -8.51
C ASN A 54 7.40 21.38 -9.41
N PHE A 55 7.57 20.10 -9.73
CA PHE A 55 6.63 19.35 -10.57
C PHE A 55 5.27 19.17 -9.88
N ILE A 56 5.24 19.03 -8.54
CA ILE A 56 4.03 18.97 -7.71
C ILE A 56 4.07 20.03 -6.59
N GLU A 57 2.92 20.40 -6.05
CA GLU A 57 2.83 21.27 -4.87
C GLU A 57 3.31 20.57 -3.60
N LEU A 58 4.37 21.11 -2.98
CA LEU A 58 5.01 20.55 -1.78
C LEU A 58 4.69 21.31 -0.49
N ASN A 59 4.10 22.52 -0.57
CA ASN A 59 3.92 23.39 0.59
C ASN A 59 2.62 23.14 1.37
N ASN A 60 1.65 22.49 0.74
CA ASN A 60 0.35 22.22 1.37
C ASN A 60 -0.14 20.79 1.05
N PRO A 61 0.59 19.75 1.51
CA PRO A 61 0.11 18.38 1.44
C PRO A 61 -1.15 18.19 2.30
N ILE A 62 -2.03 17.29 1.89
CA ILE A 62 -3.02 16.73 2.82
C ILE A 62 -2.25 15.81 3.76
N GLN A 63 -2.24 16.11 5.05
CA GLN A 63 -1.52 15.31 6.05
C GLN A 63 -2.49 14.39 6.78
N ILE A 64 -2.19 13.10 6.80
CA ILE A 64 -2.93 12.09 7.54
C ILE A 64 -2.00 11.46 8.57
N HIS A 65 -2.46 11.47 9.82
CA HIS A 65 -1.78 10.84 10.95
C HIS A 65 -2.71 9.82 11.60
N PRO A 66 -2.16 8.75 12.19
CA PRO A 66 -2.96 7.83 12.97
C PRO A 66 -3.49 8.52 14.24
N LEU A 67 -4.66 8.09 14.70
CA LEU A 67 -5.10 8.41 16.07
C LEU A 67 -4.21 7.66 17.07
N PRO A 68 -3.96 8.20 18.27
CA PRO A 68 -3.23 7.50 19.32
C PRO A 68 -3.85 6.11 19.60
N SER A 69 -3.01 5.08 19.68
CA SER A 69 -3.41 3.73 20.10
C SER A 69 -3.36 3.62 21.62
N SER A 70 -4.33 2.94 22.22
CA SER A 70 -4.43 2.83 23.67
C SER A 70 -3.86 1.52 24.24
N GLU A 71 -3.76 0.43 23.48
CA GLU A 71 -3.36 -0.88 24.04
C GLU A 71 -2.66 -1.81 23.04
N ASP A 72 -1.38 -2.09 23.29
CA ASP A 72 -0.62 -3.14 22.60
C ASP A 72 -1.03 -4.53 23.10
N GLY A 73 -1.09 -5.53 22.20
CA GLY A 73 -1.15 -6.95 22.59
C GLY A 73 -2.54 -7.61 22.65
N ILE A 74 -3.63 -6.88 22.38
CA ILE A 74 -4.97 -7.50 22.25
C ILE A 74 -4.99 -8.47 21.05
N THR A 75 -4.34 -8.11 19.94
CA THR A 75 -4.43 -8.79 18.65
C THR A 75 -3.04 -9.21 18.12
N PRO A 76 -2.43 -10.30 18.63
CA PRO A 76 -1.04 -10.65 18.30
C PRO A 76 -0.80 -10.97 16.83
N PHE A 77 -1.82 -11.45 16.10
CA PHE A 77 -1.75 -11.75 14.67
C PHE A 77 -2.39 -10.66 13.79
N GLY A 78 -2.48 -9.44 14.32
CA GLY A 78 -3.02 -8.28 13.63
C GLY A 78 -2.84 -7.07 14.54
N LYS A 79 -1.59 -6.71 14.79
CA LYS A 79 -1.25 -5.69 15.78
C LYS A 79 -1.86 -4.36 15.34
N HIS A 80 -2.53 -3.67 16.26
CA HIS A 80 -3.23 -2.41 16.00
C HIS A 80 -4.26 -2.47 14.87
N ILE A 81 -4.85 -3.64 14.58
CA ILE A 81 -5.74 -3.81 13.41
C ILE A 81 -6.94 -2.85 13.43
N ALA A 82 -7.48 -2.53 14.61
CA ALA A 82 -8.60 -1.62 14.75
C ALA A 82 -8.21 -0.16 14.42
N GLU A 83 -7.05 0.29 14.91
CA GLU A 83 -6.49 1.61 14.61
C GLU A 83 -6.05 1.72 13.16
N ASN A 84 -5.40 0.67 12.64
CA ASN A 84 -4.98 0.60 11.25
C ASN A 84 -6.20 0.65 10.32
N ARG A 85 -7.30 -0.05 10.64
CA ARG A 85 -8.56 0.07 9.91
C ARG A 85 -9.11 1.49 9.93
N LYS A 86 -9.15 2.15 11.09
CA LYS A 86 -9.65 3.54 11.20
C LYS A 86 -8.81 4.49 10.33
N LEU A 87 -7.49 4.36 10.38
CA LEU A 87 -6.57 5.12 9.53
C LEU A 87 -6.85 4.87 8.03
N GLN A 88 -7.04 3.62 7.64
CA GLN A 88 -7.35 3.27 6.25
C GLN A 88 -8.69 3.82 5.76
N GLU A 89 -9.72 3.88 6.62
CA GLU A 89 -10.98 4.56 6.28
C GLU A 89 -10.75 6.06 6.04
N THR A 90 -9.94 6.73 6.87
CA THR A 90 -9.56 8.14 6.66
C THR A 90 -8.80 8.34 5.34
N ILE A 91 -7.84 7.46 5.04
CA ILE A 91 -7.09 7.48 3.78
C ILE A 91 -8.05 7.28 2.59
N CYS A 92 -8.94 6.28 2.66
CA CYS A 92 -9.92 5.98 1.63
C CYS A 92 -10.78 7.21 1.29
N THR A 93 -11.32 7.89 2.30
CA THR A 93 -12.11 9.13 2.12
C THR A 93 -11.29 10.25 1.50
N ALA A 94 -10.04 10.43 1.90
CA ALA A 94 -9.17 11.46 1.33
C ALA A 94 -8.88 11.22 -0.16
N ILE A 95 -8.58 9.97 -0.54
CA ILE A 95 -8.35 9.59 -1.94
C ILE A 95 -9.59 9.81 -2.79
N GLU A 96 -10.76 9.37 -2.32
CA GLU A 96 -12.03 9.57 -3.03
C GLU A 96 -12.35 11.07 -3.21
N THR A 97 -12.05 11.90 -2.21
CA THR A 97 -12.23 13.35 -2.28
C THR A 97 -11.32 13.99 -3.33
N ILE A 98 -10.04 13.58 -3.39
CA ILE A 98 -9.08 14.07 -4.38
C ILE A 98 -9.55 13.72 -5.80
N LEU A 99 -9.95 12.46 -6.01
CA LEU A 99 -10.44 11.99 -7.31
C LEU A 99 -11.74 12.70 -7.73
N SER A 100 -12.65 12.94 -6.79
CA SER A 100 -13.89 13.69 -7.04
C SER A 100 -13.66 15.14 -7.45
N ASN A 101 -12.52 15.72 -7.06
CA ASN A 101 -12.07 17.04 -7.46
C ASN A 101 -11.24 17.04 -8.76
N ASN A 102 -11.34 15.97 -9.58
CA ASN A 102 -10.58 15.80 -10.84
C ASN A 102 -9.05 15.90 -10.66
N SER A 103 -8.54 15.56 -9.47
CA SER A 103 -7.12 15.54 -9.16
C SER A 103 -6.61 14.10 -9.03
N ILE A 104 -5.32 13.91 -9.25
CA ILE A 104 -4.61 12.64 -9.13
C ILE A 104 -3.87 12.62 -7.79
N PRO A 105 -4.13 11.68 -6.89
CA PRO A 105 -3.41 11.59 -5.63
C PRO A 105 -1.95 11.19 -5.86
N PHE A 106 -1.02 11.96 -5.28
CA PHE A 106 0.40 11.61 -5.19
C PHE A 106 0.74 11.35 -3.72
N ILE A 107 1.08 10.10 -3.38
CA ILE A 107 1.05 9.63 -2.01
C ILE A 107 2.47 9.35 -1.51
N LEU A 108 2.85 9.98 -0.41
CA LEU A 108 4.04 9.64 0.36
C LEU A 108 3.59 8.97 1.66
N SER A 109 3.78 7.66 1.78
CA SER A 109 3.36 6.86 2.93
C SER A 109 4.56 6.43 3.77
N GLY A 110 4.34 6.24 5.07
CA GLY A 110 5.30 5.62 5.97
C GLY A 110 5.46 4.12 5.70
N ASP A 111 4.55 3.28 6.19
CA ASP A 111 4.55 1.85 5.92
C ASP A 111 3.56 1.41 4.82
N HIS A 112 3.65 0.13 4.43
CA HIS A 112 2.88 -0.43 3.32
C HIS A 112 1.44 -0.84 3.67
N SER A 113 1.09 -0.95 4.96
CA SER A 113 -0.29 -1.29 5.38
C SER A 113 -1.30 -0.26 4.88
N ASN A 114 -0.87 1.00 4.75
CA ASN A 114 -1.67 2.10 4.24
C ASN A 114 -2.16 1.88 2.79
N ALA A 115 -1.51 0.99 2.03
CA ALA A 115 -1.90 0.68 0.67
C ALA A 115 -3.35 0.18 0.56
N ASN A 116 -3.85 -0.59 1.54
CA ASN A 116 -5.25 -1.03 1.54
C ASN A 116 -6.22 0.17 1.56
N GLY A 117 -5.95 1.18 2.38
CA GLY A 117 -6.74 2.42 2.41
C GLY A 117 -6.66 3.20 1.09
N THR A 118 -5.46 3.30 0.51
CA THR A 118 -5.27 4.05 -0.75
C THR A 118 -6.00 3.41 -1.93
N ILE A 119 -5.81 2.12 -2.15
CA ILE A 119 -6.41 1.37 -3.25
C ILE A 119 -7.92 1.23 -3.03
N SER A 120 -8.37 1.07 -1.77
CA SER A 120 -9.80 1.12 -1.44
C SER A 120 -10.43 2.45 -1.83
N GLY A 121 -9.77 3.59 -1.62
CA GLY A 121 -10.27 4.90 -2.06
C GLY A 121 -10.42 5.02 -3.57
N VAL A 122 -9.43 4.53 -4.33
CA VAL A 122 -9.52 4.45 -5.80
C VAL A 122 -10.68 3.55 -6.22
N LYS A 123 -10.84 2.38 -5.57
CA LYS A 123 -11.91 1.43 -5.85
C LYS A 123 -13.30 1.96 -5.46
N ASN A 124 -13.39 2.73 -4.39
CA ASN A 124 -14.63 3.33 -3.96
C ASN A 124 -15.11 4.36 -4.98
N TYR A 125 -14.20 5.19 -5.51
CA TYR A 125 -14.50 6.15 -6.57
C TYR A 125 -14.87 5.45 -7.89
N PHE A 126 -14.00 4.55 -8.39
CA PHE A 126 -14.22 3.77 -9.61
C PHE A 126 -14.94 2.43 -9.33
N SER A 127 -16.08 2.48 -8.64
CA SER A 127 -16.74 1.27 -8.13
C SER A 127 -17.16 0.28 -9.21
N ASP A 128 -17.52 0.77 -10.40
CA ASP A 128 -17.94 -0.03 -11.56
C ASP A 128 -16.76 -0.50 -12.44
N LYS A 129 -15.52 -0.10 -12.14
CA LYS A 129 -14.34 -0.46 -12.94
C LYS A 129 -13.47 -1.51 -12.25
N ARG A 130 -12.74 -2.28 -13.06
CA ARG A 130 -11.59 -3.06 -12.59
C ARG A 130 -10.41 -2.12 -12.39
N ILE A 131 -9.59 -2.40 -11.39
CA ILE A 131 -8.39 -1.62 -11.07
C ILE A 131 -7.20 -2.57 -11.14
N GLY A 132 -6.23 -2.24 -11.99
CA GLY A 132 -4.94 -2.89 -12.03
C GLY A 132 -3.99 -2.34 -10.97
N VAL A 133 -3.22 -3.21 -10.33
CA VAL A 133 -2.20 -2.87 -9.34
C VAL A 133 -0.85 -3.42 -9.79
N ILE A 134 0.12 -2.53 -9.93
CA ILE A 134 1.53 -2.88 -10.13
C ILE A 134 2.22 -2.73 -8.77
N TRP A 135 2.60 -3.85 -8.17
CA TRP A 135 3.23 -3.89 -6.85
C TRP A 135 4.73 -4.09 -6.99
N ILE A 136 5.48 -3.01 -6.77
CA ILE A 136 6.95 -3.01 -6.89
C ILE A 136 7.54 -3.14 -5.49
N ASP A 137 7.81 -4.37 -5.06
CA ASP A 137 8.31 -4.65 -3.72
C ASP A 137 9.18 -5.92 -3.69
N ALA A 138 10.01 -6.03 -2.66
CA ALA A 138 10.70 -7.27 -2.34
C ALA A 138 9.75 -8.35 -1.78
N HIS A 139 8.69 -7.93 -1.07
CA HIS A 139 7.76 -8.80 -0.36
C HIS A 139 6.41 -8.87 -1.06
N ALA A 140 5.65 -9.95 -0.83
CA ALA A 140 4.32 -10.09 -1.42
C ALA A 140 3.24 -9.33 -0.63
N ASP A 141 3.44 -9.09 0.66
CA ASP A 141 2.50 -8.36 1.52
C ASP A 141 1.06 -8.93 1.45
N ILE A 142 0.97 -10.27 1.31
CA ILE A 142 -0.25 -11.03 1.06
C ILE A 142 -0.53 -12.05 2.18
N HIS A 143 0.02 -11.82 3.36
CA HIS A 143 -0.40 -12.55 4.56
C HIS A 143 -1.76 -12.07 5.07
N SER A 144 -2.39 -12.92 5.89
CA SER A 144 -3.56 -12.57 6.69
C SER A 144 -3.26 -12.81 8.18
N PRO A 145 -4.17 -12.47 9.10
CA PRO A 145 -4.03 -12.86 10.50
C PRO A 145 -3.88 -14.37 10.72
N TYR A 146 -4.35 -15.19 9.78
CA TYR A 146 -4.26 -16.65 9.83
C TYR A 146 -2.87 -17.18 9.47
N THR A 147 -2.10 -16.44 8.66
CA THR A 147 -0.83 -16.92 8.08
C THR A 147 0.38 -16.06 8.42
N THR A 148 0.20 -14.85 8.93
CA THR A 148 1.31 -13.94 9.26
C THR A 148 2.28 -14.56 10.28
N PRO A 149 3.60 -14.48 10.08
CA PRO A 149 4.57 -14.92 11.08
C PRO A 149 4.75 -13.89 12.22
N SER A 150 4.46 -12.62 11.97
CA SER A 150 4.82 -11.52 12.88
C SER A 150 3.63 -10.79 13.49
N GLY A 151 2.46 -10.86 12.84
CA GLY A 151 1.27 -10.09 13.19
C GLY A 151 1.31 -8.61 12.76
N ASN A 152 2.37 -8.16 12.12
CA ASN A 152 2.49 -6.77 11.67
C ASN A 152 1.64 -6.54 10.40
N MET A 153 0.81 -5.50 10.39
CA MET A 153 -0.17 -5.26 9.33
C MET A 153 0.43 -4.89 7.96
N HIS A 154 1.67 -4.41 7.91
CA HIS A 154 2.32 -4.01 6.65
C HIS A 154 2.49 -5.16 5.66
N GLY A 155 2.56 -6.41 6.14
CA GLY A 155 2.63 -7.61 5.30
C GLY A 155 1.27 -8.19 4.91
N MET A 156 0.17 -7.49 5.17
CA MET A 156 -1.20 -7.95 4.90
C MET A 156 -2.07 -7.13 3.93
N PRO A 157 -1.66 -5.94 3.40
CA PRO A 157 -2.58 -5.10 2.63
C PRO A 157 -3.13 -5.78 1.38
N LEU A 158 -2.34 -6.57 0.65
CA LEU A 158 -2.80 -7.20 -0.59
C LEU A 158 -3.77 -8.35 -0.33
N ALA A 159 -3.60 -9.11 0.76
CA ALA A 159 -4.59 -10.11 1.15
C ALA A 159 -5.93 -9.46 1.48
N ALA A 160 -5.91 -8.31 2.17
CA ALA A 160 -7.13 -7.56 2.47
C ALA A 160 -7.83 -7.09 1.18
N LEU A 161 -7.07 -6.52 0.24
CA LEU A 161 -7.58 -6.05 -1.05
C LEU A 161 -8.14 -7.18 -1.93
N LEU A 162 -7.54 -8.36 -1.89
CA LEU A 162 -7.98 -9.54 -2.63
C LEU A 162 -9.11 -10.31 -1.95
N GLY A 163 -9.46 -9.96 -0.71
CA GLY A 163 -10.48 -10.67 0.06
C GLY A 163 -10.01 -12.05 0.60
N ILE A 164 -8.70 -12.26 0.76
CA ILE A 164 -8.12 -13.58 1.02
C ILE A 164 -7.76 -13.77 2.49
N ASN A 165 -8.26 -14.86 3.08
CA ASN A 165 -7.90 -15.29 4.43
C ASN A 165 -6.80 -16.37 4.43
N ASN A 166 -6.70 -17.16 3.37
CA ASN A 166 -5.76 -18.28 3.21
C ASN A 166 -5.78 -19.32 4.35
N VAL A 167 -6.97 -19.71 4.79
CA VAL A 167 -7.19 -20.60 5.95
C VAL A 167 -6.67 -22.04 5.74
N LEU A 168 -6.42 -22.48 4.50
CA LEU A 168 -5.95 -23.84 4.21
C LEU A 168 -4.52 -24.11 4.71
N VAL A 169 -3.70 -23.05 4.76
CA VAL A 169 -2.32 -23.10 5.28
C VAL A 169 -2.18 -22.22 6.53
N GLN A 170 -3.28 -22.07 7.27
CA GLN A 170 -3.31 -21.32 8.52
C GLN A 170 -2.33 -21.91 9.55
N LYS A 171 -1.52 -21.05 10.16
CA LYS A 171 -0.64 -21.40 11.29
C LYS A 171 -1.01 -20.70 12.60
N ASN A 172 -1.88 -19.71 12.54
CA ASN A 172 -2.31 -18.91 13.69
C ASN A 172 -3.78 -19.17 14.04
N ASN A 173 -4.16 -18.94 15.29
CA ASN A 173 -5.57 -18.89 15.68
C ASN A 173 -5.94 -17.47 16.14
N PRO A 174 -6.31 -16.55 15.23
CA PRO A 174 -6.64 -15.18 15.59
C PRO A 174 -7.87 -15.12 16.52
N LYS A 175 -7.86 -14.18 17.46
CA LYS A 175 -9.00 -13.93 18.35
C LYS A 175 -10.20 -13.41 17.55
N GLU A 176 -11.41 -13.56 18.08
CA GLU A 176 -12.64 -13.08 17.42
C GLU A 176 -12.59 -11.59 17.07
N ILE A 177 -12.02 -10.76 17.95
CA ILE A 177 -11.82 -9.34 17.65
C ILE A 177 -10.90 -9.11 16.45
N SER A 178 -9.82 -9.90 16.30
CA SER A 178 -8.94 -9.82 15.13
C SER A 178 -9.64 -10.27 13.85
N LYS A 179 -10.46 -11.33 13.93
CA LYS A 179 -11.25 -11.80 12.78
C LYS A 179 -12.26 -10.74 12.35
N MET A 180 -13.01 -10.19 13.30
CA MET A 180 -13.99 -9.13 13.05
C MET A 180 -13.35 -7.89 12.41
N GLU A 181 -12.25 -7.38 12.98
CA GLU A 181 -11.56 -6.23 12.42
C GLU A 181 -10.93 -6.53 11.05
N TRP A 182 -10.48 -7.76 10.81
CA TRP A 182 -9.99 -8.19 9.50
C TRP A 182 -11.08 -8.19 8.43
N GLU A 183 -12.27 -8.72 8.73
CA GLU A 183 -13.42 -8.64 7.82
C GLU A 183 -13.81 -7.18 7.54
N ASN A 184 -13.79 -6.32 8.57
CA ASN A 184 -14.01 -4.89 8.38
C ASN A 184 -12.90 -4.21 7.53
N LEU A 185 -11.64 -4.65 7.67
CA LEU A 185 -10.50 -4.15 6.91
C LEU A 185 -10.62 -4.48 5.41
N LYS A 186 -11.03 -5.71 5.09
CA LYS A 186 -11.35 -6.13 3.72
C LYS A 186 -12.49 -5.34 3.10
N GLN A 187 -13.28 -4.63 3.91
CA GLN A 187 -14.42 -3.82 3.51
C GLN A 187 -14.21 -2.31 3.74
N VAL A 188 -12.97 -1.82 3.88
CA VAL A 188 -12.70 -0.38 3.93
C VAL A 188 -13.35 0.35 2.73
N GLY A 189 -13.93 1.52 2.99
CA GLY A 189 -14.68 2.33 2.03
C GLY A 189 -16.19 2.33 2.26
N SER A 190 -16.85 3.42 1.88
CA SER A 190 -18.30 3.62 2.12
C SER A 190 -19.18 2.61 1.39
N LYS A 191 -18.72 2.09 0.24
CA LYS A 191 -19.46 1.09 -0.55
C LYS A 191 -19.21 -0.36 -0.12
N LYS A 192 -18.33 -0.61 0.87
CA LYS A 192 -18.03 -1.94 1.43
C LYS A 192 -17.70 -3.01 0.35
N ILE A 193 -17.04 -2.61 -0.74
CA ILE A 193 -16.74 -3.49 -1.88
C ILE A 193 -15.73 -4.57 -1.48
N GLU A 194 -15.99 -5.84 -1.74
CA GLU A 194 -15.02 -6.94 -1.54
C GLU A 194 -15.23 -8.01 -2.63
N PRO A 195 -14.15 -8.51 -3.28
CA PRO A 195 -12.77 -8.02 -3.21
C PRO A 195 -12.62 -6.64 -3.90
N LYS A 196 -11.55 -5.89 -3.55
CA LYS A 196 -11.24 -4.60 -4.20
C LYS A 196 -10.62 -4.79 -5.57
N ILE A 197 -9.73 -5.78 -5.68
CA ILE A 197 -9.03 -6.16 -6.91
C ILE A 197 -9.13 -7.67 -7.10
N LEU A 198 -9.02 -8.15 -8.34
CA LEU A 198 -8.92 -9.58 -8.63
C LEU A 198 -7.44 -10.00 -8.69
N PRO A 199 -7.10 -11.28 -8.45
CA PRO A 199 -5.73 -11.75 -8.61
C PRO A 199 -5.14 -11.47 -10.00
N SER A 200 -5.96 -11.56 -11.06
CA SER A 200 -5.56 -11.23 -12.43
C SER A 200 -5.29 -9.75 -12.68
N ASP A 201 -5.70 -8.88 -11.76
CA ASP A 201 -5.45 -7.44 -11.82
C ASP A 201 -4.18 -7.03 -11.03
N LEU A 202 -3.48 -7.98 -10.40
CA LEU A 202 -2.27 -7.75 -9.63
C LEU A 202 -1.04 -8.29 -10.37
N VAL A 203 0.00 -7.46 -10.48
CA VAL A 203 1.31 -7.85 -10.99
C VAL A 203 2.39 -7.44 -10.00
N TYR A 204 3.24 -8.38 -9.58
CA TYR A 204 4.43 -8.07 -8.80
C TYR A 204 5.64 -7.79 -9.69
N ILE A 205 6.47 -6.84 -9.25
CA ILE A 205 7.78 -6.53 -9.85
C ILE A 205 8.82 -6.55 -8.73
N ALA A 206 9.92 -7.28 -8.95
CA ALA A 206 11.07 -7.45 -8.05
C ALA A 206 10.82 -8.28 -6.78
N LEU A 207 9.78 -9.12 -6.81
CA LEU A 207 9.41 -10.02 -5.72
C LEU A 207 10.51 -11.07 -5.46
N ARG A 208 11.01 -11.14 -4.23
CA ARG A 208 12.16 -12.00 -3.89
C ARG A 208 12.23 -12.49 -2.44
N SER A 209 11.37 -11.99 -1.56
CA SER A 209 11.33 -12.36 -0.15
C SER A 209 9.89 -12.70 0.22
N THR A 210 9.59 -13.98 0.28
CA THR A 210 8.25 -14.51 0.47
C THR A 210 8.28 -15.73 1.38
N GLU A 211 7.18 -15.94 2.09
CA GLU A 211 6.94 -17.14 2.88
C GLU A 211 6.11 -18.17 2.10
N GLU A 212 6.13 -19.43 2.54
CA GLU A 212 5.40 -20.54 1.90
C GLU A 212 3.90 -20.25 1.78
N GLU A 213 3.29 -19.61 2.78
CA GLU A 213 1.88 -19.28 2.75
C GLU A 213 1.55 -18.19 1.71
N GLU A 214 2.48 -17.28 1.42
CA GLU A 214 2.32 -16.27 0.37
C GLU A 214 2.48 -16.89 -1.02
N GLU A 215 3.51 -17.72 -1.21
CA GLU A 215 3.74 -18.48 -2.45
C GLU A 215 2.55 -19.37 -2.79
N ASN A 216 1.90 -19.96 -1.78
CA ASN A 216 0.67 -20.72 -1.97
C ASN A 216 -0.43 -19.89 -2.65
N ILE A 217 -0.64 -18.65 -2.22
CA ILE A 217 -1.64 -17.76 -2.81
C ILE A 217 -1.24 -17.38 -4.23
N ILE A 218 0.02 -16.99 -4.44
CA ILE A 218 0.55 -16.57 -5.74
C ILE A 218 0.36 -17.68 -6.77
N ALA A 219 0.78 -18.91 -6.45
CA ALA A 219 0.64 -20.06 -7.33
C ALA A 219 -0.83 -20.45 -7.55
N LYS A 220 -1.62 -20.57 -6.47
CA LYS A 220 -3.03 -21.00 -6.54
C LYS A 220 -3.90 -20.04 -7.35
N GLN A 221 -3.64 -18.74 -7.23
CA GLN A 221 -4.39 -17.70 -7.91
C GLN A 221 -3.77 -17.28 -9.25
N ASN A 222 -2.64 -17.89 -9.63
CA ASN A 222 -1.87 -17.57 -10.83
C ASN A 222 -1.56 -16.06 -10.94
N ILE A 223 -1.13 -15.44 -9.83
CA ILE A 223 -0.77 -14.03 -9.78
C ILE A 223 0.55 -13.85 -10.52
N LYS A 224 0.61 -12.89 -11.45
CA LYS A 224 1.82 -12.63 -12.21
C LYS A 224 2.88 -11.98 -11.32
N ALA A 225 4.06 -12.57 -11.27
CA ALA A 225 5.18 -12.03 -10.51
C ALA A 225 6.45 -12.07 -11.35
N PHE A 226 7.10 -10.93 -11.52
CA PHE A 226 8.42 -10.83 -12.14
C PHE A 226 9.48 -10.78 -11.05
N ARG A 227 10.24 -11.87 -10.91
CA ARG A 227 11.35 -11.95 -9.96
C ARG A 227 12.62 -11.29 -10.50
N PRO A 228 13.60 -10.92 -9.65
CA PRO A 228 14.83 -10.27 -10.11
C PRO A 228 15.56 -11.00 -11.24
N GLU A 229 15.57 -12.33 -11.24
CA GLU A 229 16.22 -13.15 -12.27
C GLU A 229 15.50 -13.04 -13.63
N GLU A 230 14.18 -12.97 -13.62
CA GLU A 230 13.36 -12.74 -14.81
C GLU A 230 13.56 -11.32 -15.35
N ILE A 231 13.61 -10.32 -14.46
CA ILE A 231 13.86 -8.93 -14.84
C ILE A 231 15.27 -8.79 -15.44
N ALA A 232 16.27 -9.46 -14.85
CA ALA A 232 17.64 -9.43 -15.35
C ALA A 232 17.78 -10.09 -16.74
N SER A 233 17.00 -11.12 -17.02
CA SER A 233 17.04 -11.82 -18.32
C SER A 233 16.22 -11.14 -19.40
N LEU A 234 15.03 -10.63 -19.09
CA LEU A 234 14.13 -9.97 -20.03
C LEU A 234 14.52 -8.49 -20.27
N GLY A 235 15.09 -7.85 -19.25
CA GLY A 235 15.26 -6.39 -19.19
C GLY A 235 13.97 -5.67 -18.76
N ILE A 236 14.12 -4.58 -18.00
CA ILE A 236 12.98 -3.86 -17.40
C ILE A 236 11.99 -3.31 -18.44
N VAL A 237 12.48 -2.96 -19.65
CA VAL A 237 11.64 -2.44 -20.73
C VAL A 237 10.66 -3.49 -21.27
N GLN A 238 11.02 -4.77 -21.21
CA GLN A 238 10.15 -5.85 -21.68
C GLN A 238 9.14 -6.30 -20.60
N VAL A 239 9.45 -6.01 -19.34
CA VAL A 239 8.62 -6.33 -18.17
C VAL A 239 7.49 -5.32 -17.97
N LEU A 240 7.77 -4.03 -18.20
CA LEU A 240 6.81 -2.92 -18.12
C LEU A 240 5.91 -2.85 -19.36
#